data_AF-A0A963NAR4-F1
#
_entry.id   AF-A0A963NAR4-F1
#
_cell.length_a   1.000
_cell.length_b   1.000
_cell.length_c   1.000
_cell.angle_alpha   90.00
_cell.angle_beta   90.00
_cell.angle_gamma   90.00
#
_symmetry.space_group_name_H-M   'P 1'
#
loop_
_entity.id
_entity.type
_entity.pdbx_description
1 polymer ?
#
loop_
_entity_poly.entity_id
_entity_poly.type
_entity_poly.pdbx_seq_one_letter_code
_entity_poly.pdbx_strand_id
1 'polypeptide(L)'
;ERMSIRDIPEDYAEFERYSRQYEADNFRCTVASQRVALATRELFAAWFPAPLRPLVRNSIHALLDPPLLAALALRPAPRWLAWLAERTLRTRARALRWLPKRRQPKLRTQLPRLDYPGGYRIESLGPPAADQADGATALRCPFSGQNGAAGSATER
;
A
#
# COMPACT_ATOMS: atom_id res chain seq x y z
N GLU A 1 16.56 2.08 -10.30
CA GLU A 1 16.78 0.64 -10.58
C GLU A 1 17.17 -0.15 -9.33
N ARG A 2 16.23 -0.37 -8.39
CA ARG A 2 16.54 -1.09 -7.12
C ARG A 2 15.77 -2.41 -6.94
N MET A 3 14.67 -2.60 -7.67
CA MET A 3 13.84 -3.81 -7.56
C MET A 3 14.19 -4.89 -8.60
N SER A 4 15.21 -4.66 -9.45
CA SER A 4 15.64 -5.58 -10.54
C SER A 4 14.55 -5.96 -11.56
N ILE A 5 13.47 -5.18 -11.64
CA ILE A 5 12.41 -5.36 -12.63
C ILE A 5 12.91 -4.78 -13.95
N ARG A 6 13.02 -5.62 -14.98
CA ARG A 6 13.50 -5.27 -16.32
C ARG A 6 12.31 -5.07 -17.26
N ASP A 7 12.57 -4.45 -18.41
CA ASP A 7 11.63 -4.38 -19.55
C ASP A 7 10.29 -3.72 -19.21
N ILE A 8 10.33 -2.64 -18.40
CA ILE A 8 9.12 -1.86 -18.09
C ILE A 8 8.80 -0.95 -19.28
N PRO A 9 7.59 -0.99 -19.85
CA PRO A 9 7.19 -0.10 -20.93
C PRO A 9 7.29 1.38 -20.54
N GLU A 10 7.78 2.23 -21.46
CA GLU A 10 7.93 3.67 -21.22
C GLU A 10 6.63 4.44 -21.47
N ASP A 11 5.79 3.97 -22.38
CA ASP A 11 4.50 4.57 -22.68
C ASP A 11 3.38 4.02 -21.77
N TYR A 12 2.46 4.91 -21.38
CA TYR A 12 1.35 4.56 -20.52
C TYR A 12 0.39 3.56 -21.17
N ALA A 13 0.08 3.71 -22.46
CA ALA A 13 -0.86 2.81 -23.14
C ALA A 13 -0.25 1.42 -23.33
N GLU A 14 1.05 1.33 -23.57
CA GLU A 14 1.79 0.07 -23.56
C GLU A 14 1.79 -0.61 -22.19
N PHE A 15 2.07 0.16 -21.13
CA PHE A 15 2.02 -0.33 -19.76
C PHE A 15 0.62 -0.82 -19.37
N GLU A 16 -0.43 -0.09 -19.74
CA GLU A 16 -1.82 -0.48 -19.46
C GLU A 16 -2.17 -1.81 -20.14
N ARG A 17 -1.80 -1.99 -21.41
CA ARG A 17 -2.02 -3.26 -22.12
C ARG A 17 -1.25 -4.41 -21.46
N TYR A 18 0.01 -4.18 -21.11
CA TYR A 18 0.83 -5.16 -20.41
C TYR A 18 0.21 -5.60 -19.07
N SER A 19 -0.25 -4.64 -18.24
CA SER A 19 -0.90 -4.94 -16.95
C SER A 19 -2.17 -5.76 -17.15
N ARG A 20 -3.05 -5.35 -18.08
CA ARG A 20 -4.31 -6.06 -18.34
C ARG A 20 -4.08 -7.49 -18.83
N GLN A 21 -3.09 -7.70 -19.69
CA GLN A 21 -2.72 -9.03 -20.17
C GLN A 21 -2.19 -9.89 -19.01
N TYR A 22 -1.28 -9.35 -18.21
CA TYR A 22 -0.74 -10.03 -17.05
C TYR A 22 -1.83 -10.44 -16.05
N GLU A 23 -2.78 -9.55 -15.76
CA GLU A 23 -3.95 -9.84 -14.92
C GLU A 23 -4.78 -10.99 -15.48
N ALA A 24 -5.10 -10.97 -16.77
CA ALA A 24 -5.88 -12.03 -17.41
C ALA A 24 -5.18 -13.41 -17.33
N ASP A 25 -3.86 -13.42 -17.50
CA ASP A 25 -3.07 -14.64 -17.55
C ASP A 25 -2.79 -15.22 -16.14
N ASN A 26 -2.62 -14.37 -15.13
CA ASN A 26 -2.10 -14.78 -13.83
C ASN A 26 -3.12 -14.68 -12.68
N PHE A 27 -4.14 -13.82 -12.77
CA PHE A 27 -5.08 -13.69 -11.66
C PHE A 27 -6.00 -14.91 -11.62
N ARG A 28 -5.88 -15.66 -10.53
CA ARG A 28 -6.63 -16.89 -10.28
C ARG A 28 -7.21 -16.87 -8.89
N CYS A 29 -8.42 -17.40 -8.76
CA CYS A 29 -9.05 -17.56 -7.47
C CYS A 29 -8.39 -18.71 -6.70
N THR A 30 -7.86 -18.39 -5.52
CA THR A 30 -7.30 -19.37 -4.59
C THR A 30 -7.87 -19.13 -3.19
N VAL A 31 -7.88 -20.18 -2.37
CA VAL A 31 -8.31 -20.06 -0.97
C VAL A 31 -7.41 -19.07 -0.21
N ALA A 32 -6.12 -19.03 -0.52
CA ALA A 32 -5.17 -18.09 0.08
C ALA A 32 -5.48 -16.64 -0.30
N SER A 33 -5.71 -16.35 -1.58
CA SER A 33 -6.05 -15.00 -2.04
C SER A 33 -7.34 -14.49 -1.42
N GLN A 34 -8.36 -15.35 -1.31
CA GLN A 34 -9.62 -15.01 -0.65
C GLN A 34 -9.43 -14.69 0.85
N ARG A 35 -8.64 -15.49 1.58
CA ARG A 35 -8.35 -15.23 3.01
C ARG A 35 -7.66 -13.89 3.22
N VAL A 36 -6.65 -13.59 2.41
CA VAL A 36 -5.93 -12.30 2.48
C VAL A 36 -6.85 -11.14 2.14
N ALA A 37 -7.71 -11.29 1.13
CA ALA A 37 -8.70 -10.27 0.75
C ALA A 37 -9.67 -9.97 1.89
N LEU A 38 -10.21 -11.00 2.53
CA LEU A 38 -11.12 -10.86 3.67
C LEU A 38 -10.42 -10.23 4.89
N ALA A 39 -9.21 -10.68 5.22
CA ALA A 39 -8.43 -10.11 6.32
C ALA A 39 -8.14 -8.61 6.09
N THR A 40 -7.73 -8.25 4.87
CA THR A 40 -7.50 -6.85 4.48
C THR A 40 -8.78 -6.02 4.57
N ARG A 41 -9.92 -6.55 4.10
CA ARG A 41 -11.22 -5.87 4.20
C ARG A 41 -11.60 -5.60 5.66
N GLU A 42 -11.43 -6.60 6.53
CA GLU A 42 -11.75 -6.44 7.96
C GLU A 42 -10.80 -5.46 8.66
N LEU A 43 -9.52 -5.43 8.28
CA LEU A 43 -8.57 -4.41 8.77
C LEU A 43 -9.07 -2.99 8.45
N PHE A 44 -9.47 -2.73 7.20
CA PHE A 44 -10.02 -1.44 6.80
C PHE A 44 -11.32 -1.11 7.55
N ALA A 45 -12.21 -2.10 7.73
CA ALA A 45 -13.46 -1.91 8.45
C ALA A 45 -13.23 -1.63 9.96
N ALA A 46 -12.19 -2.23 10.55
CA ALA A 46 -11.87 -2.07 11.97
C ALA A 46 -11.49 -0.62 12.35
N TRP A 47 -11.02 0.18 11.39
CA TRP A 47 -10.73 1.60 11.59
C TRP A 47 -11.99 2.47 11.75
N PHE A 48 -13.16 1.93 11.46
CA PHE A 48 -14.44 2.63 11.57
C PHE A 48 -15.28 2.09 12.76
N PRO A 49 -16.14 2.94 13.35
CA PRO A 49 -17.10 2.52 14.35
C PRO A 49 -17.96 1.34 13.87
N ALA A 50 -18.34 0.45 14.79
CA ALA A 50 -19.14 -0.76 14.53
C ALA A 50 -20.34 -0.57 13.56
N PRO A 51 -21.19 0.48 13.69
CA PRO A 51 -22.34 0.64 12.80
C PRO A 51 -21.98 0.97 11.34
N LEU A 52 -20.80 1.54 11.08
CA LEU A 52 -20.36 1.89 9.73
C LEU A 52 -19.63 0.75 9.01
N ARG A 53 -19.19 -0.28 9.74
CA ARG A 53 -18.48 -1.44 9.19
C ARG A 53 -19.17 -2.11 7.99
N PRO A 54 -20.49 -2.41 7.99
CA PRO A 54 -21.13 -3.02 6.83
C PRO A 54 -21.11 -2.12 5.60
N LEU A 55 -21.28 -0.80 5.77
CA LEU A 55 -21.17 0.16 4.69
C LEU A 55 -19.76 0.17 4.10
N VAL A 56 -18.73 0.20 4.96
CA VAL A 56 -17.31 0.18 4.55
C VAL A 56 -16.99 -1.09 3.77
N ARG A 57 -17.43 -2.27 4.24
CA ARG A 57 -17.23 -3.54 3.52
C ARG A 57 -17.81 -3.49 2.11
N ASN A 58 -19.03 -2.98 1.97
CA ASN A 58 -19.69 -2.85 0.66
C ASN A 58 -19.01 -1.80 -0.23
N SER A 59 -18.54 -0.69 0.35
CA SER A 59 -17.78 0.33 -0.37
C SER A 59 -16.44 -0.21 -0.89
N ILE A 60 -15.73 -1.03 -0.11
CA ILE A 60 -14.50 -1.69 -0.56
C ILE A 60 -14.79 -2.57 -1.79
N HIS A 61 -15.86 -3.37 -1.75
CA HIS A 61 -16.25 -4.21 -2.89
C HIS A 61 -16.68 -3.38 -4.11
N ALA A 62 -17.24 -2.18 -3.89
CA ALA A 62 -17.64 -1.28 -4.97
C ALA A 62 -16.46 -0.56 -5.65
N LEU A 63 -15.32 -0.46 -4.96
CA LEU A 63 -14.08 0.13 -5.47
C LEU A 63 -13.19 -0.88 -6.20
N LEU A 64 -13.42 -2.18 -6.01
CA LEU A 64 -12.66 -3.23 -6.69
C LEU A 64 -13.26 -3.50 -8.07
N ASP A 65 -12.40 -3.63 -9.07
CA ASP A 65 -12.82 -3.93 -10.43
C ASP A 65 -13.40 -5.36 -10.55
N PRO A 66 -14.34 -5.61 -11.48
CA PRO A 66 -14.95 -6.92 -11.67
C PRO A 66 -13.99 -8.11 -11.81
N PRO A 67 -12.90 -8.06 -12.62
CA PRO A 67 -11.97 -9.18 -12.73
C PRO A 67 -11.24 -9.46 -11.41
N LEU A 68 -10.93 -8.42 -10.64
CA LEU A 68 -10.28 -8.56 -9.34
C LEU A 68 -11.24 -9.15 -8.30
N LEU A 69 -12.51 -8.75 -8.30
CA LEU A 69 -13.54 -9.36 -7.45
C LEU A 69 -13.68 -10.86 -7.73
N ALA A 70 -13.64 -11.26 -9.01
CA ALA A 70 -13.66 -12.67 -9.41
C ALA A 70 -12.40 -13.41 -8.94
N ALA A 71 -11.21 -12.81 -9.10
CA ALA A 71 -9.95 -13.40 -8.63
C ALA A 71 -9.87 -13.55 -7.11
N LEU A 72 -10.62 -12.76 -6.33
CA LEU A 72 -10.66 -12.84 -4.87
C LEU A 72 -11.88 -13.64 -4.34
N ALA A 73 -12.73 -14.16 -5.23
CA ALA A 73 -14.03 -14.75 -4.87
C ALA A 73 -14.83 -13.87 -3.89
N LEU A 74 -14.89 -12.56 -4.19
CA LEU A 74 -15.70 -11.59 -3.45
C LEU A 74 -17.00 -11.34 -4.20
N ARG A 75 -18.09 -11.16 -3.45
CA ARG A 75 -19.38 -10.81 -4.05
C ARG A 75 -19.32 -9.37 -4.56
N PRO A 76 -19.74 -9.11 -5.81
CA PRO A 76 -19.78 -7.75 -6.33
C PRO A 76 -20.76 -6.89 -5.54
N ALA A 77 -20.38 -5.62 -5.34
CA ALA A 77 -21.29 -4.64 -4.81
C ALA A 77 -22.41 -4.32 -5.83
N PRO A 78 -23.56 -3.80 -5.38
CA PRO A 78 -24.59 -3.30 -6.29
C PRO A 78 -24.03 -2.26 -7.25
N ARG A 79 -24.41 -2.32 -8.54
CA ARG A 79 -23.90 -1.41 -9.58
C ARG A 79 -24.10 0.08 -9.24
N TRP A 80 -25.21 0.41 -8.59
CA TRP A 80 -25.49 1.78 -8.14
C TRP A 80 -24.48 2.27 -7.10
N LEU A 81 -23.96 1.38 -6.24
CA LEU A 81 -23.01 1.73 -5.20
C LEU A 81 -21.62 1.97 -5.80
N ALA A 82 -21.20 1.16 -6.77
CA ALA A 82 -19.97 1.39 -7.54
C ALA A 82 -20.02 2.73 -8.27
N TRP A 83 -21.14 3.01 -8.96
CA TRP A 83 -21.36 4.30 -9.61
C TRP A 83 -21.32 5.47 -8.62
N LEU A 84 -21.97 5.33 -7.46
CA LEU A 84 -21.98 6.36 -6.42
C LEU A 84 -20.59 6.62 -5.86
N ALA A 85 -19.81 5.56 -5.59
CA ALA A 85 -18.43 5.67 -5.12
C ALA A 85 -17.57 6.44 -6.13
N GLU A 86 -17.62 6.06 -7.41
CA GLU A 86 -16.90 6.74 -8.48
C GLU A 86 -17.30 8.22 -8.59
N ARG A 87 -18.61 8.51 -8.59
CA ARG A 87 -19.12 9.88 -8.67
C ARG A 87 -18.68 10.71 -7.47
N THR A 88 -18.71 10.15 -6.27
CA THR A 88 -18.28 10.82 -5.05
C THR A 88 -16.79 11.18 -5.09
N LEU A 89 -15.95 10.28 -5.62
CA LEU A 89 -14.52 10.57 -5.78
C LEU A 89 -14.29 11.65 -6.84
N ARG A 90 -15.00 11.62 -7.98
CA ARG A 90 -14.92 12.65 -9.02
C ARG A 90 -15.42 14.00 -8.53
N THR A 91 -16.53 14.05 -7.78
CA THR A 91 -17.05 15.30 -7.20
C THR A 91 -16.11 15.83 -6.13
N ARG A 92 -15.56 14.97 -5.26
CA ARG A 92 -14.52 15.36 -4.30
C ARG A 92 -13.29 15.93 -4.99
N ALA A 93 -12.79 15.29 -6.05
CA ALA A 93 -11.64 15.77 -6.80
C ALA A 93 -11.91 17.17 -7.39
N ARG A 94 -13.11 17.38 -7.95
CA ARG A 94 -13.53 18.70 -8.44
C ARG A 94 -13.62 19.71 -7.31
N ALA A 95 -14.27 19.39 -6.19
CA ALA A 95 -14.39 20.28 -5.05
C ALA A 95 -13.02 20.68 -4.48
N LEU A 96 -12.09 19.72 -4.37
CA LEU A 96 -10.74 19.98 -3.88
C LEU A 96 -9.93 20.90 -4.80
N ARG A 97 -10.26 21.02 -6.10
CA ARG A 97 -9.62 22.00 -7.01
C ARG A 97 -9.94 23.45 -6.65
N TRP A 98 -11.03 23.69 -5.92
CA TRP A 98 -11.42 25.03 -5.47
C TRP A 98 -10.86 25.38 -4.08
N LEU A 99 -10.36 24.40 -3.34
CA LEU A 99 -9.77 24.64 -2.03
C LEU A 99 -8.35 25.20 -2.18
N PRO A 100 -7.92 26.11 -1.27
CA PRO A 100 -6.57 26.66 -1.31
C PRO A 100 -5.53 25.55 -1.17
N LYS A 101 -4.41 25.71 -1.90
CA LYS A 101 -3.27 24.79 -1.79
C LYS A 101 -2.85 24.68 -0.34
N ARG A 102 -2.69 23.44 0.14
CA ARG A 102 -2.30 23.15 1.52
C ARG A 102 -0.96 23.83 1.83
N ARG A 103 -0.95 24.80 2.76
CA ARG A 103 0.24 25.57 3.14
C ARG A 103 1.13 24.88 4.18
N GLN A 104 0.58 23.92 4.94
CA GLN A 104 1.30 23.20 5.98
C GLN A 104 1.34 21.68 5.69
N PRO A 105 2.51 21.04 5.79
CA PRO A 105 2.62 19.60 5.62
C PRO A 105 1.93 18.87 6.77
N LYS A 106 1.13 17.84 6.47
CA LYS A 106 0.60 16.93 7.49
C LYS A 106 1.57 15.78 7.69
N LEU A 107 2.41 15.89 8.70
CA LEU A 107 3.43 14.90 9.02
C LEU A 107 2.80 13.62 9.58
N ARG A 108 3.09 12.47 8.95
CA ARG A 108 2.56 11.16 9.34
C ARG A 108 3.12 10.64 10.66
N THR A 109 4.27 11.16 11.08
CA THR A 109 4.92 10.89 12.37
C THR A 109 4.23 11.55 13.54
N GLN A 110 3.53 12.65 13.33
CA GLN A 110 2.84 13.40 14.37
C GLN A 110 1.41 12.93 14.61
N LEU A 111 0.91 11.99 13.80
CA LEU A 111 -0.40 11.38 14.03
C LEU A 111 -0.28 10.34 15.15
N PRO A 112 -1.18 10.37 16.15
CA PRO A 112 -1.20 9.35 17.18
C PRO A 112 -1.45 7.98 16.53
N ARG A 113 -0.63 6.99 16.91
CA ARG A 113 -0.76 5.61 16.47
C ARG A 113 -1.02 4.72 17.67
N LEU A 114 -1.86 3.71 17.48
CA LEU A 114 -2.18 2.77 18.55
C LEU A 114 -0.95 1.95 18.97
N ASP A 115 -0.13 1.53 18.01
CA ASP A 115 1.08 0.74 18.27
C ASP A 115 2.23 1.56 18.86
N TYR A 116 2.13 2.90 18.79
CA TYR A 116 3.13 3.84 19.31
C TYR A 116 2.44 4.96 20.10
N PRO A 117 1.84 4.64 21.27
CA PRO A 117 1.07 5.60 22.05
C PRO A 117 1.93 6.74 22.62
N GLY A 118 3.21 6.48 22.89
CA GLY A 118 4.20 7.49 23.29
C GLY A 118 4.90 8.20 22.12
N GLY A 119 4.48 7.94 20.88
CA GLY A 119 5.20 8.36 19.68
C GLY A 119 6.45 7.51 19.40
N TYR A 120 7.17 7.88 18.35
CA TYR A 120 8.43 7.25 17.96
C TYR A 120 9.33 8.24 17.23
N ARG A 121 10.64 8.01 17.30
CA ARG A 121 11.64 8.69 16.48
C ARG A 121 11.94 7.85 15.25
N ILE A 122 12.03 8.47 14.08
CA ILE A 122 12.30 7.71 12.84
C ILE A 122 13.68 7.05 12.94
N GLU A 123 14.63 7.75 13.56
CA GLU A 123 16.02 7.33 13.71
C GLU A 123 16.16 6.11 14.64
N SER A 124 15.18 5.86 15.51
CA SER A 124 15.14 4.68 16.40
C SER A 124 14.37 3.51 15.78
N LEU A 125 13.81 3.67 14.58
CA LEU A 125 13.12 2.59 13.88
C LEU A 125 14.06 1.90 12.90
N GLY A 126 14.21 0.59 13.07
CA GLY A 126 14.99 -0.24 12.18
C GLY A 126 15.56 -1.44 12.92
N PRO A 127 16.10 -2.42 12.21
CA PRO A 127 16.97 -3.42 12.84
C PRO A 127 18.15 -2.71 13.51
N PRO A 128 18.68 -3.25 14.62
CA PRO A 128 19.90 -2.72 15.23
C PRO A 128 21.02 -2.67 14.19
N ALA A 129 21.90 -1.68 14.30
CA ALA A 129 23.05 -1.57 13.43
C ALA A 129 23.89 -2.86 13.53
N ALA A 130 24.38 -3.34 12.39
CA ALA A 130 25.03 -4.64 12.28
C ALA A 130 26.32 -4.77 13.11
N ASP A 131 26.85 -3.65 13.60
CA ASP A 131 28.03 -3.53 14.47
C ASP A 131 27.72 -3.73 15.97
N GLN A 132 26.44 -3.72 16.38
CA GLN A 132 26.01 -3.91 17.78
C GLN A 132 25.46 -5.32 18.07
N ALA A 133 25.61 -6.27 17.14
CA ALA A 133 25.21 -7.66 17.34
C ALA A 133 26.23 -8.45 18.19
N ASP A 134 26.54 -7.96 19.39
CA ASP A 134 27.30 -8.72 20.38
C ASP A 134 26.38 -9.75 21.06
N GLY A 135 26.49 -11.01 20.62
CA GLY A 135 26.41 -12.15 21.55
C GLY A 135 25.10 -12.93 21.67
N ALA A 136 24.00 -12.60 20.98
CA ALA A 136 22.77 -13.41 21.05
C ALA A 136 22.21 -13.76 19.67
N THR A 137 22.59 -14.94 19.18
CA THR A 137 22.01 -15.68 18.05
C THR A 137 21.85 -14.85 16.78
N ALA A 138 22.94 -14.80 16.00
CA ALA A 138 22.94 -14.34 14.62
C ALA A 138 21.94 -15.16 13.77
N LEU A 139 20.69 -14.69 13.69
CA LEU A 139 19.89 -14.88 12.50
C LEU A 139 20.64 -14.14 11.38
N ARG A 140 21.54 -14.85 10.70
CA ARG A 140 22.27 -14.37 9.54
C ARG A 140 21.25 -13.84 8.53
N CYS A 141 21.08 -12.53 8.46
CA CYS A 141 20.41 -11.91 7.33
C CYS A 141 21.17 -12.32 6.07
N PRO A 142 20.57 -13.08 5.14
CA PRO A 142 21.27 -13.60 3.97
C PRO A 142 21.61 -12.51 2.93
N PHE A 143 21.22 -11.26 3.19
CA PHE A 143 21.48 -10.12 2.34
C PHE A 143 22.58 -9.24 2.94
N SER A 144 23.82 -9.69 2.86
CA SER A 144 24.99 -8.82 3.06
C SER A 144 25.16 -7.96 1.80
N GLY A 145 24.58 -6.76 1.83
CA GLY A 145 24.79 -5.76 0.78
C GLY A 145 26.26 -5.36 0.73
N GLN A 146 26.99 -5.87 -0.26
CA GLN A 146 28.28 -5.34 -0.65
C GLN A 146 28.04 -4.02 -1.38
N ASN A 147 28.31 -2.88 -0.73
CA ASN A 147 28.62 -1.57 -1.33
C ASN A 147 28.71 -0.54 -0.19
N GLY A 148 29.77 0.24 -0.02
CA GLY A 148 30.99 0.42 -0.79
C GLY A 148 31.96 1.26 0.04
N ALA A 149 33.25 1.12 -0.26
CA ALA A 149 34.31 1.92 0.32
C ALA A 149 34.00 3.42 0.18
N ALA A 150 33.88 4.11 1.32
CA ALA A 150 33.99 5.54 1.38
C ALA A 150 35.43 5.91 1.04
N GLY A 151 35.66 6.37 -0.19
CA GLY A 151 36.89 7.03 -0.56
C GLY A 151 37.04 8.32 0.25
N SER A 152 38.07 8.37 1.06
CA SER A 152 38.61 9.58 1.68
C SER A 152 38.98 10.60 0.61
N ALA A 153 38.34 11.77 0.60
CA ALA A 153 38.82 12.95 -0.12
C ALA A 153 39.05 14.07 0.90
N THR A 154 40.34 14.28 1.14
CA THR A 154 40.99 15.28 1.97
C THR A 154 40.74 16.72 1.48
N GLU A 155 40.76 17.66 2.43
CA GLU A 155 40.87 19.12 2.32
C GLU A 155 41.50 19.70 1.05
N ARG A 156 40.86 20.75 0.52
CA ARG A 156 41.42 22.11 0.39
C ARG A 156 40.33 23.15 0.26
#